data_AF-A0A0Q4ZMS1-F1
#
_entry.id   AF-A0A0Q4ZMS1-F1
#
_cell.length_a   1.000
_cell.length_b   1.000
_cell.length_c   1.000
_cell.angle_alpha   90.00
_cell.angle_beta   90.00
_cell.angle_gamma   90.00
#
_symmetry.space_group_name_H-M   'P 1'
#
loop_
_entity.id
_entity.type
_entity.pdbx_description
1 polymer ?
#
loop_
_entity_poly.entity_id
_entity_poly.type
_entity_poly.pdbx_seq_one_letter_code
_entity_poly.pdbx_strand_id
1 'polypeptide(L)'
;MRRLAAIALLALSAPVAWAQEPPSREPGALPAADPAACTRFDWSLLREQAWFSAAGLPRVEAGGTLPAAMPAAILVLKPQAEVAPPFAPSREPTPGSYGGALHLEAPLAPGAYQVTLSDRAWIDVSQDGRTTRPPTASTMRPGCPMLAKSVRFQLGTAPITLLISGAPADTIRIAVAPVE
;
A
#
# COMPACT_ATOMS: atom_id res chain seq x y z
N MET A 1 -1.40 -79.54 -43.63
CA MET A 1 -2.80 -80.04 -43.65
C MET A 1 -3.47 -79.64 -42.34
N ARG A 2 -4.59 -78.89 -42.43
CA ARG A 2 -5.73 -78.78 -41.48
C ARG A 2 -5.41 -78.84 -39.96
N ARG A 3 -5.83 -77.91 -39.11
CA ARG A 3 -7.24 -77.55 -38.85
C ARG A 3 -7.32 -76.20 -38.11
N LEU A 4 -8.39 -75.46 -38.39
CA LEU A 4 -8.88 -74.34 -37.59
C LEU A 4 -9.29 -74.81 -36.18
N ALA A 5 -9.09 -73.96 -35.18
CA ALA A 5 -9.89 -73.94 -33.96
C ALA A 5 -10.03 -72.49 -33.50
N ALA A 6 -11.29 -72.05 -33.40
CA ALA A 6 -11.73 -70.73 -32.98
C ALA A 6 -11.40 -70.48 -31.50
N ILE A 7 -10.98 -69.26 -31.18
CA ILE A 7 -10.94 -68.77 -29.81
C ILE A 7 -11.74 -67.47 -29.77
N ALA A 8 -12.88 -67.56 -29.09
CA ALA A 8 -13.75 -66.44 -28.76
C ALA A 8 -13.01 -65.50 -27.81
N LEU A 9 -12.78 -64.25 -28.23
CA LEU A 9 -12.38 -63.19 -27.32
C LEU A 9 -13.63 -62.54 -26.73
N LEU A 10 -13.85 -62.80 -25.45
CA LEU A 10 -14.79 -62.08 -24.59
C LEU A 10 -14.36 -60.61 -24.50
N ALA A 11 -15.26 -59.70 -24.90
CA ALA A 11 -15.12 -58.28 -24.68
C ALA A 11 -15.36 -57.95 -23.20
N LEU A 12 -14.29 -57.61 -22.46
CA LEU A 12 -14.40 -56.93 -21.18
C LEU A 12 -14.45 -55.42 -21.42
N SER A 13 -15.64 -54.83 -21.28
CA SER A 13 -15.84 -53.38 -21.19
C SER A 13 -15.39 -52.88 -19.81
N ALA A 14 -14.30 -52.13 -19.75
CA ALA A 14 -13.90 -51.38 -18.56
C ALA A 14 -14.71 -50.07 -18.47
N PRO A 15 -15.23 -49.68 -17.30
CA PRO A 15 -15.85 -48.37 -17.12
C PRO A 15 -14.76 -47.29 -17.13
N VAL A 16 -14.93 -46.28 -17.99
CA VAL A 16 -14.12 -45.07 -18.03
C VAL A 16 -14.40 -44.29 -16.74
N ALA A 17 -13.44 -44.28 -15.82
CA ALA A 17 -13.46 -43.40 -14.67
C ALA A 17 -13.26 -41.96 -15.15
N TRP A 18 -14.30 -41.12 -15.07
CA TRP A 18 -14.16 -39.68 -15.28
C TRP A 18 -13.43 -39.10 -14.06
N ALA A 19 -12.17 -38.70 -14.25
CA ALA A 19 -11.51 -37.80 -13.33
C ALA A 19 -12.23 -36.45 -13.42
N GLN A 20 -12.87 -36.02 -12.33
CA GLN A 20 -13.42 -34.68 -12.21
C GLN A 20 -12.26 -33.74 -11.86
N GLU A 21 -11.83 -32.94 -12.84
CA GLU A 21 -10.87 -31.85 -12.61
C GLU A 21 -11.53 -30.84 -11.64
N PRO A 22 -10.89 -30.48 -10.51
CA PRO A 22 -11.46 -29.48 -9.61
C PRO A 22 -11.58 -28.13 -10.33
N PRO A 23 -12.66 -27.36 -10.09
CA PRO A 23 -12.86 -26.08 -10.74
C PRO A 23 -11.68 -25.16 -10.43
N SER A 24 -10.97 -24.76 -11.48
CA SER A 24 -9.95 -23.71 -11.43
C SER A 24 -10.58 -22.46 -10.82
N ARG A 25 -10.06 -22.07 -9.66
CA ARG A 25 -10.43 -20.85 -8.95
C ARG A 25 -10.03 -19.67 -9.83
N GLU A 26 -10.99 -19.08 -10.55
CA GLU A 26 -10.78 -17.80 -11.20
C GLU A 26 -10.32 -16.77 -10.16
N PRO A 27 -9.26 -15.99 -10.43
CA PRO A 27 -8.87 -14.90 -9.55
C PRO A 27 -10.04 -13.92 -9.51
N GLY A 28 -10.68 -13.81 -8.34
CA GLY A 28 -11.84 -12.95 -8.13
C GLY A 28 -11.54 -11.53 -8.63
N ALA A 29 -12.40 -11.05 -9.53
CA ALA A 29 -12.32 -9.69 -10.04
C ALA A 29 -12.29 -8.71 -8.86
N LEU A 30 -11.20 -7.94 -8.76
CA LEU A 30 -11.15 -6.80 -7.86
C LEU A 30 -12.32 -5.88 -8.21
N PRO A 31 -13.09 -5.37 -7.23
CA PRO A 31 -14.18 -4.46 -7.52
C PRO A 31 -13.66 -3.28 -8.34
N ALA A 32 -14.39 -2.93 -9.40
CA ALA A 32 -14.05 -1.80 -10.26
C ALA A 32 -13.89 -0.53 -9.40
N ALA A 33 -12.86 0.26 -9.72
CA ALA A 33 -12.66 1.56 -9.10
C ALA A 33 -13.96 2.37 -9.16
N ASP A 34 -14.43 2.87 -8.02
CA ASP A 34 -15.55 3.80 -7.95
C ASP A 34 -14.97 5.23 -7.98
N PRO A 35 -15.06 5.98 -9.09
CA PRO A 35 -14.55 7.34 -9.14
C PRO A 35 -15.19 8.26 -8.08
N ALA A 36 -16.43 7.96 -7.67
CA ALA A 36 -17.09 8.69 -6.59
C ALA A 36 -16.52 8.33 -5.21
N ALA A 37 -15.84 7.18 -5.04
CA ALA A 37 -15.14 6.87 -3.79
C ALA A 37 -13.98 7.82 -3.53
N CYS A 38 -13.35 8.35 -4.59
CA CYS A 38 -12.23 9.30 -4.48
C CYS A 38 -12.65 10.71 -4.03
N THR A 39 -13.95 11.00 -3.88
CA THR A 39 -14.47 12.30 -3.42
C THR A 39 -15.16 12.24 -2.06
N ARG A 40 -15.27 11.06 -1.43
CA ARG A 40 -16.00 10.86 -0.15
C ARG A 40 -15.14 11.00 1.11
N PHE A 41 -13.93 11.53 1.00
CA PHE A 41 -13.07 11.83 2.14
C PHE A 41 -13.65 12.98 2.99
N ASP A 42 -13.22 13.09 4.24
CA ASP A 42 -13.71 14.13 5.15
C ASP A 42 -13.21 15.54 4.76
N TRP A 43 -12.26 15.62 3.82
CA TRP A 43 -11.77 16.85 3.18
C TRP A 43 -11.34 16.55 1.73
N SER A 44 -11.15 17.60 0.93
CA SER A 44 -10.68 17.46 -0.45
C SER A 44 -9.28 16.86 -0.50
N LEU A 45 -9.09 15.86 -1.35
CA LEU A 45 -7.78 15.27 -1.70
C LEU A 45 -7.47 15.41 -3.20
N LEU A 46 -8.11 16.36 -3.89
CA LEU A 46 -7.93 16.54 -5.34
C LEU A 46 -6.49 16.92 -5.70
N ARG A 47 -5.84 17.72 -4.84
CA ARG A 47 -4.45 18.13 -5.01
C ARG A 47 -3.51 16.93 -4.93
N GLU A 48 -3.69 16.06 -3.95
CA GLU A 48 -2.92 14.83 -3.78
C GLU A 48 -3.17 13.84 -4.92
N GLN A 49 -4.42 13.74 -5.41
CA GLN A 49 -4.73 12.94 -6.62
C GLN A 49 -3.97 13.44 -7.84
N ALA A 50 -3.90 14.76 -8.04
CA ALA A 50 -3.16 15.35 -9.15
C ALA A 50 -1.66 15.06 -9.02
N TRP A 51 -1.07 15.20 -7.83
CA TRP A 51 0.33 14.84 -7.60
C TRP A 51 0.60 13.35 -7.84
N PHE A 52 -0.27 12.46 -7.35
CA PHE A 52 -0.11 11.01 -7.52
C PHE A 52 -0.24 10.53 -8.98
N SER A 53 -0.90 11.33 -9.81
CA SER A 53 -1.07 11.08 -11.25
C SER A 53 0.05 11.70 -12.12
N ALA A 54 0.96 12.48 -11.55
CA ALA A 54 2.04 13.11 -12.29
C ALA A 54 3.06 12.09 -12.79
N ALA A 55 3.46 12.18 -14.05
CA ALA A 55 4.39 11.24 -14.70
C ALA A 55 5.82 11.25 -14.12
N GLY A 56 6.17 12.26 -13.31
CA GLY A 56 7.52 12.51 -12.81
C GLY A 56 7.67 12.41 -11.29
N LEU A 57 6.86 11.60 -10.61
CA LEU A 57 7.03 11.41 -9.17
C LEU A 57 8.43 10.87 -8.85
N PRO A 58 9.20 11.53 -7.98
CA PRO A 58 10.51 11.05 -7.58
C PRO A 58 10.34 9.73 -6.84
N ARG A 59 11.28 8.81 -7.06
CA ARG A 59 11.37 7.56 -6.31
C ARG A 59 12.38 7.76 -5.18
N VAL A 60 11.98 7.43 -3.96
CA VAL A 60 12.80 7.61 -2.74
C VAL A 60 12.89 6.27 -2.02
N GLU A 61 14.10 5.83 -1.71
CA GLU A 61 14.32 4.60 -0.94
C GLU A 61 13.98 4.81 0.54
N ALA A 62 13.62 3.74 1.26
CA ALA A 62 13.40 3.81 2.71
C ALA A 62 14.62 4.37 3.45
N GLY A 63 14.41 5.38 4.29
CA GLY A 63 15.45 6.17 4.95
C GLY A 63 16.00 7.32 4.11
N GLY A 64 15.48 7.54 2.90
CA GLY A 64 15.81 8.69 2.06
C GLY A 64 15.12 9.97 2.49
N THR A 65 15.43 11.05 1.77
CA THR A 65 14.87 12.39 2.01
C THR A 65 13.99 12.82 0.84
N LEU A 66 12.79 13.30 1.12
CA LEU A 66 11.94 14.00 0.15
C LEU A 66 12.27 15.50 0.17
N PRO A 67 12.76 16.09 -0.94
CA PRO A 67 13.07 17.52 -0.99
C PRO A 67 11.82 18.38 -0.80
N ALA A 68 11.95 19.52 -0.12
CA ALA A 68 10.83 20.43 0.15
C ALA A 68 10.11 20.95 -1.13
N ALA A 69 10.82 21.02 -2.25
CA ALA A 69 10.25 21.40 -3.54
C ALA A 69 9.29 20.35 -4.15
N MET A 70 9.30 19.12 -3.62
CA MET A 70 8.53 17.98 -4.12
C MET A 70 7.50 17.55 -3.08
N PRO A 71 6.20 17.84 -3.27
CA PRO A 71 5.18 17.52 -2.27
C PRO A 71 4.80 16.03 -2.22
N ALA A 72 5.27 15.22 -3.18
CA ALA A 72 4.93 13.81 -3.30
C ALA A 72 6.07 12.96 -3.89
N ALA A 73 6.07 11.67 -3.58
CA ALA A 73 7.03 10.69 -4.06
C ALA A 73 6.43 9.28 -4.14
N ILE A 74 7.12 8.39 -4.85
CA ILE A 74 7.01 6.94 -4.71
C ILE A 74 8.06 6.52 -3.68
N LEU A 75 7.62 6.13 -2.48
CA LEU A 75 8.49 5.58 -1.44
C LEU A 75 8.65 4.07 -1.66
N VAL A 76 9.89 3.61 -1.75
CA VAL A 76 10.27 2.20 -1.77
C VAL A 76 10.42 1.72 -0.34
N LEU A 77 9.70 0.66 -0.01
CA LEU A 77 9.61 0.09 1.32
C LEU A 77 10.40 -1.23 1.37
N LYS A 78 10.81 -1.60 2.58
CA LYS A 78 11.47 -2.88 2.86
C LYS A 78 10.47 -3.84 3.51
N PRO A 79 10.73 -5.15 3.48
CA PRO A 79 10.02 -6.08 4.35
C PRO A 79 10.02 -5.55 5.78
N GLN A 80 8.85 -5.53 6.44
CA GLN A 80 8.68 -4.90 7.75
C GLN A 80 9.64 -5.43 8.82
N ALA A 81 10.04 -6.71 8.71
CA ALA A 81 11.01 -7.35 9.59
C ALA A 81 12.45 -6.80 9.45
N GLU A 82 12.76 -6.14 8.33
CA GLU A 82 14.06 -5.51 8.06
C GLU A 82 14.07 -4.01 8.42
N VAL A 83 12.93 -3.45 8.83
CA VAL A 83 12.80 -2.04 9.16
C VAL A 83 13.25 -1.83 10.60
N ALA A 84 14.37 -1.14 10.79
CA ALA A 84 14.73 -0.56 12.08
C ALA A 84 13.96 0.77 12.26
N PRO A 85 12.97 0.84 13.16
CA PRO A 85 12.17 2.05 13.31
C PRO A 85 13.01 3.16 13.99
N PRO A 86 12.99 4.40 13.46
CA PRO A 86 13.79 5.49 14.02
C PRO A 86 13.28 6.00 15.38
N PHE A 87 12.03 5.68 15.71
CA PHE A 87 11.37 5.97 16.98
C PHE A 87 10.31 4.91 17.26
N ALA A 88 9.77 4.86 18.49
CA ALA A 88 8.75 3.86 18.86
C ALA A 88 7.48 4.02 18.00
N PRO A 89 7.06 3.00 17.23
CA PRO A 89 5.81 3.05 16.47
C PRO A 89 4.60 3.21 17.41
N SER A 90 3.59 3.97 17.01
CA SER A 90 2.36 4.07 17.83
C SER A 90 1.44 2.86 17.66
N ARG A 91 1.72 2.00 16.69
CA ARG A 91 0.99 0.77 16.40
C ARG A 91 1.96 -0.35 16.01
N GLU A 92 1.72 -1.54 16.53
CA GLU A 92 2.43 -2.75 16.12
C GLU A 92 2.23 -2.98 14.61
N PRO A 93 3.30 -3.10 13.81
CA PRO A 93 3.19 -3.39 12.39
C PRO A 93 2.56 -4.75 12.11
N THR A 94 1.89 -4.89 10.97
CA THR A 94 1.34 -6.19 10.56
C THR A 94 2.49 -7.14 10.13
N PRO A 95 2.57 -8.38 10.64
CA PRO A 95 3.59 -9.32 10.18
C PRO A 95 3.50 -9.60 8.68
N GLY A 96 4.64 -9.76 8.01
CA GLY A 96 4.71 -10.01 6.56
C GLY A 96 4.35 -8.81 5.68
N SER A 97 4.14 -7.63 6.27
CA SER A 97 3.92 -6.37 5.53
C SER A 97 5.24 -5.68 5.15
N TYR A 98 5.14 -4.48 4.60
CA TYR A 98 6.26 -3.60 4.25
C TYR A 98 6.23 -2.31 5.07
N GLY A 99 7.40 -1.71 5.25
CA GLY A 99 7.56 -0.44 5.95
C GLY A 99 8.85 0.28 5.60
N GLY A 100 9.00 1.49 6.12
CA GLY A 100 10.17 2.32 5.84
C GLY A 100 10.05 3.71 6.45
N ALA A 101 11.20 4.33 6.71
CA ALA A 101 11.25 5.72 7.12
C ALA A 101 11.33 6.65 5.89
N LEU A 102 10.89 7.89 6.06
CA LEU A 102 11.10 8.98 5.10
C LEU A 102 11.43 10.27 5.85
N HIS A 103 12.45 10.98 5.41
CA HIS A 103 12.84 12.26 6.00
C HIS A 103 12.38 13.43 5.14
N LEU A 104 11.99 14.52 5.79
CA LEU A 104 11.71 15.80 5.13
C LEU A 104 12.42 16.92 5.87
N GLU A 105 12.76 17.96 5.12
CA GLU A 105 13.29 19.19 5.68
C GLU A 105 12.29 19.86 6.63
N ALA A 106 12.81 20.80 7.42
CA ALA A 106 11.99 21.60 8.32
C ALA A 106 10.93 22.39 7.55
N PRO A 107 9.66 22.35 7.97
CA PRO A 107 8.65 23.25 7.44
C PRO A 107 9.03 24.73 7.62
N LEU A 108 8.74 25.56 6.61
CA LEU A 108 9.01 27.01 6.66
C LEU A 108 8.17 27.73 7.72
N ALA A 109 6.99 27.20 8.03
CA ALA A 109 6.08 27.73 9.04
C ALA A 109 5.44 26.58 9.84
N PRO A 110 5.22 26.78 11.15
CA PRO A 110 4.46 25.83 11.96
C PRO A 110 3.00 25.83 11.51
N GLY A 111 2.31 24.70 11.65
CA GLY A 111 0.92 24.59 11.20
C GLY A 111 0.40 23.17 11.15
N ALA A 112 -0.82 23.04 10.64
CA ALA A 112 -1.40 21.75 10.32
C ALA A 112 -0.81 21.26 8.99
N TYR A 113 -0.22 20.06 9.02
CA TYR A 113 0.31 19.37 7.84
C TYR A 113 -0.44 18.07 7.63
N GLN A 114 -0.53 17.66 6.38
CA GLN A 114 -1.26 16.49 5.92
C GLN A 114 -0.29 15.50 5.28
N VAL A 115 -0.37 14.25 5.70
CA VAL A 115 0.34 13.11 5.10
C VAL A 115 -0.70 12.20 4.45
N THR A 116 -0.56 11.97 3.14
CA THR A 116 -1.52 11.20 2.35
C THR A 116 -0.83 10.01 1.69
N LEU A 117 -1.50 8.86 1.66
CA LEU A 117 -0.97 7.60 1.12
C LEU A 117 -1.89 7.00 0.07
N SER A 118 -1.30 6.39 -0.95
CA SER A 118 -2.05 5.67 -2.00
C SER A 118 -2.65 4.35 -1.53
N ASP A 119 -2.09 3.74 -0.48
CA ASP A 119 -2.54 2.45 0.05
C ASP A 119 -2.63 2.47 1.58
N ARG A 120 -3.23 1.43 2.15
CA ARG A 120 -3.44 1.25 3.58
C ARG A 120 -2.09 0.98 4.25
N ALA A 121 -1.63 1.96 5.02
CA ALA A 121 -0.53 1.79 5.95
C ALA A 121 -0.77 2.66 7.20
N TRP A 122 0.01 2.40 8.24
CA TRP A 122 0.12 3.27 9.39
C TRP A 122 1.10 4.40 9.11
N ILE A 123 0.85 5.57 9.71
CA ILE A 123 1.68 6.77 9.55
C ILE A 123 2.01 7.24 10.95
N ASP A 124 3.29 7.18 11.29
CA ASP A 124 3.83 7.84 12.47
C ASP A 124 4.74 9.00 12.04
N VAL A 125 4.75 10.07 12.84
CA VAL A 125 5.51 11.29 12.57
C VAL A 125 6.31 11.66 13.81
N SER A 126 7.57 12.07 13.64
CA SER A 126 8.39 12.64 14.70
C SER A 126 9.11 13.90 14.21
N GLN A 127 9.29 14.86 15.12
CA GLN A 127 10.10 16.07 14.89
C GLN A 127 11.26 16.21 15.90
N ASP A 128 11.40 15.25 16.83
CA ASP A 128 12.49 15.18 17.80
C ASP A 128 13.33 13.89 17.63
N GLY A 129 12.99 13.07 16.63
CA GLY A 129 13.61 11.79 16.32
C GLY A 129 13.36 10.69 17.37
N ARG A 130 12.44 10.90 18.32
CA ARG A 130 12.26 10.00 19.47
C ARG A 130 10.80 9.71 19.80
N THR A 131 9.94 10.71 19.69
CA THR A 131 8.52 10.61 20.07
C THR A 131 7.61 10.76 18.87
N THR A 132 6.52 9.99 18.89
CA THR A 132 5.46 10.11 17.89
C THR A 132 4.55 11.29 18.21
N ARG A 133 4.27 12.08 17.18
CA ARG A 133 3.31 13.17 17.21
C ARG A 133 1.90 12.57 17.05
N PRO A 134 0.95 12.90 17.93
CA PRO A 134 -0.42 12.43 17.77
C PRO A 134 -1.08 13.10 16.55
N PRO A 135 -1.90 12.35 15.78
CA PRO A 135 -2.68 12.94 14.70
C PRO A 135 -3.80 13.82 15.26
N THR A 136 -4.14 14.90 14.55
CA THR A 136 -5.26 15.79 14.89
C THR A 136 -6.55 15.39 14.17
N ALA A 137 -6.44 14.76 13.00
CA ALA A 137 -7.56 14.21 12.25
C ALA A 137 -7.06 13.11 11.29
N SER A 138 -7.94 12.20 10.91
CA SER A 138 -7.64 11.19 9.89
C SER A 138 -8.89 10.88 9.06
N THR A 139 -8.70 10.66 7.77
CA THR A 139 -9.75 10.17 6.88
C THR A 139 -9.25 8.95 6.11
N MET A 140 -10.11 7.97 5.92
CA MET A 140 -9.84 6.75 5.16
C MET A 140 -11.14 6.33 4.49
N ARG A 141 -11.07 6.01 3.20
CA ARG A 141 -12.22 5.54 2.42
C ARG A 141 -11.78 4.37 1.54
N PRO A 142 -12.36 3.17 1.72
CA PRO A 142 -12.13 2.08 0.79
C PRO A 142 -12.75 2.42 -0.58
N GLY A 143 -12.12 1.94 -1.66
CA GLY A 143 -12.69 2.00 -3.01
C GLY A 143 -12.10 3.07 -3.95
N CYS A 144 -11.28 4.00 -3.46
CA CYS A 144 -10.48 4.84 -4.34
C CYS A 144 -9.14 4.13 -4.64
N PRO A 145 -8.85 3.76 -5.90
CA PRO A 145 -7.64 2.99 -6.24
C PRO A 145 -6.34 3.79 -6.08
N MET A 146 -6.41 5.12 -6.12
CA MET A 146 -5.23 6.00 -6.05
C MET A 146 -4.94 6.54 -4.65
N LEU A 147 -5.91 6.47 -3.73
CA LEU A 147 -5.82 7.05 -2.40
C LEU A 147 -6.53 6.15 -1.39
N ALA A 148 -5.85 5.83 -0.29
CA ALA A 148 -6.45 5.07 0.79
C ALA A 148 -6.73 5.92 2.02
N LYS A 149 -5.76 6.76 2.41
CA LYS A 149 -5.75 7.42 3.73
C LYS A 149 -5.06 8.77 3.68
N SER A 150 -5.55 9.71 4.48
CA SER A 150 -4.89 10.99 4.76
C SER A 150 -4.99 11.31 6.26
N VAL A 151 -3.90 11.83 6.83
CA VAL A 151 -3.79 12.12 8.27
C VAL A 151 -3.19 13.49 8.47
N ARG A 152 -3.77 14.28 9.38
CA ARG A 152 -3.32 15.62 9.72
C ARG A 152 -2.58 15.61 11.05
N PHE A 153 -1.54 16.41 11.14
CA PHE A 153 -0.68 16.58 12.32
C PHE A 153 -0.41 18.06 12.55
N GLN A 154 -0.29 18.47 13.81
CA GLN A 154 0.24 19.79 14.15
C GLN A 154 1.78 19.72 14.21
N LEU A 155 2.45 20.39 13.28
CA LEU A 155 3.91 20.38 13.15
C LEU A 155 4.52 21.76 13.42
N GLY A 156 5.73 21.76 13.99
CA GLY A 156 6.59 22.94 14.11
C GLY A 156 7.56 23.08 12.94
N THR A 157 8.59 23.89 13.11
CA THR A 157 9.65 24.16 12.12
C THR A 157 10.91 23.30 12.32
N ALA A 158 10.73 22.08 12.82
CA ALA A 158 11.80 21.09 12.93
C ALA A 158 11.68 20.06 11.78
N PRO A 159 12.80 19.44 11.34
CA PRO A 159 12.77 18.37 10.35
C PRO A 159 11.79 17.26 10.71
N ILE A 160 11.21 16.63 9.71
CA ILE A 160 10.18 15.61 9.89
C ILE A 160 10.79 14.25 9.59
N THR A 161 10.60 13.29 10.50
CA THR A 161 10.81 11.87 10.22
C THR A 161 9.46 11.17 10.22
N LEU A 162 9.10 10.58 9.09
CA LEU A 162 7.94 9.72 8.94
C LEU A 162 8.38 8.27 9.09
N LEU A 163 7.53 7.46 9.71
CA LEU A 163 7.61 6.01 9.69
C LEU A 163 6.32 5.46 9.10
N ILE A 164 6.45 4.73 8.00
CA ILE A 164 5.36 3.99 7.37
C ILE A 164 5.50 2.52 7.76
N SER A 165 4.40 1.91 8.21
CA SER A 165 4.38 0.50 8.59
C SER A 165 3.08 -0.19 8.17
N GLY A 166 3.11 -1.50 7.97
CA GLY A 166 1.89 -2.25 7.64
C GLY A 166 1.42 -2.10 6.20
N ALA A 167 2.26 -1.63 5.27
CA ALA A 167 1.88 -1.50 3.87
C ALA A 167 1.76 -2.88 3.19
N PRO A 168 0.79 -3.08 2.26
CA PRO A 168 0.59 -4.37 1.60
C PRO A 168 1.58 -4.64 0.46
N ALA A 169 2.29 -3.61 -0.01
CA ALA A 169 3.23 -3.68 -1.12
C ALA A 169 4.55 -2.97 -0.77
N ASP A 170 5.59 -3.28 -1.53
CA ASP A 170 6.94 -2.73 -1.38
C ASP A 170 7.09 -1.29 -1.90
N THR A 171 6.02 -0.70 -2.42
CA THR A 171 6.00 0.68 -2.87
C THR A 171 4.70 1.36 -2.47
N ILE A 172 4.78 2.62 -2.09
CA ILE A 172 3.62 3.43 -1.75
C ILE A 172 3.82 4.87 -2.23
N ARG A 173 2.80 5.49 -2.83
CA ARG A 173 2.86 6.93 -3.07
C ARG A 173 2.53 7.65 -1.78
N ILE A 174 3.34 8.66 -1.46
CA ILE A 174 3.21 9.48 -0.27
C ILE A 174 3.26 10.94 -0.67
N ALA A 175 2.38 11.75 -0.09
CA ALA A 175 2.39 13.20 -0.20
C ALA A 175 2.43 13.84 1.19
N VAL A 176 3.17 14.93 1.33
CA VAL A 176 3.27 15.72 2.56
C VAL A 176 3.14 17.20 2.20
N ALA A 177 2.14 17.87 2.75
CA ALA A 177 1.88 19.28 2.45
C ALA A 177 1.16 19.99 3.61
N PRO A 178 1.22 21.32 3.70
CA PRO A 178 0.32 22.07 4.56
C PRO A 178 -1.15 21.78 4.25
N VAL A 179 -2.00 21.80 5.27
CA VAL A 179 -3.46 21.77 5.10
C VAL A 179 -3.91 23.07 4.42
N GLU A 180 -4.86 22.97 3.49
CA GLU A 180 -5.54 24.12 2.86
C GLU A 180 -6.59 24.76 3.78
#